data_AF-A0A150PYY3-F1
#
_entry.id   AF-A0A150PYY3-F1
#
_cell.length_a   1.000
_cell.length_b   1.000
_cell.length_c   1.000
_cell.angle_alpha   90.00
_cell.angle_beta   90.00
_cell.angle_gamma   90.00
#
_symmetry.space_group_name_H-M   'P 1'
#
loop_
_entity.id
_entity.type
_entity.pdbx_description
1 polymer ?
#
loop_
_entity_poly.entity_id
_entity_poly.type
_entity_poly.pdbx_seq_one_letter_code
_entity_poly.pdbx_strand_id
1 'polypeptide(L)'
;MAESFHGDEIGDGAAGNVQGTTQANLSAAEAAALWPQIEEIADEKGLQLVSPAVNFCGGGCHETDPFAYLDAFFAACEGCRVDFIAAHWYACDRPALEWYLGELKRYRRPIWLTELSCGDGEDRSPEAQAAYMREAVPLLESDPDVFRYAWFSGRTEAIPNVDLLGASGELTALGALYVSLPHAERCGP
;
A
#
# COMPACT_ATOMS: atom_id res chain seq x y z
N MET A 1 16.56 -5.36 -13.92
CA MET A 1 16.16 -4.38 -14.94
C MET A 1 15.10 -3.53 -14.26
N ALA A 2 15.46 -2.32 -13.84
CA ALA A 2 14.50 -1.35 -13.33
C ALA A 2 14.00 -0.59 -14.56
N GLU A 3 12.92 -1.09 -15.18
CA GLU A 3 12.19 -0.29 -16.15
C GLU A 3 11.46 0.82 -15.39
N SER A 4 11.48 2.00 -15.99
CA SER A 4 10.97 3.25 -15.44
C SER A 4 9.52 3.11 -14.97
N PHE A 5 9.30 3.01 -13.65
CA PHE A 5 7.99 3.11 -13.03
C PHE A 5 7.47 4.55 -13.24
N HIS A 6 6.62 4.74 -14.24
CA HIS A 6 5.88 5.99 -14.42
C HIS A 6 4.67 5.92 -13.49
N GLY A 7 4.90 6.23 -12.22
CA GLY A 7 3.82 6.49 -11.26
C GLY A 7 3.16 7.83 -11.59
N ASP A 8 2.49 7.94 -12.74
CA ASP A 8 1.52 9.01 -12.93
C ASP A 8 0.54 8.89 -11.75
N GLU A 9 0.42 9.96 -10.96
CA GLU A 9 -0.51 10.01 -9.83
C GLU A 9 -1.87 9.55 -10.33
N ILE A 10 -2.26 8.33 -9.93
CA ILE A 10 -3.65 7.94 -9.95
C ILE A 10 -4.28 8.95 -9.01
N GLY A 11 -5.04 9.90 -9.59
CA GLY A 11 -5.59 11.06 -8.90
C GLY A 11 -6.62 10.62 -7.86
N ASP A 12 -6.13 10.01 -6.80
CA ASP A 12 -6.95 9.35 -5.80
C ASP A 12 -7.19 10.34 -4.68
N GLY A 13 -8.34 11.02 -4.73
CA GLY A 13 -8.89 11.73 -3.58
C GLY A 13 -9.25 10.79 -2.40
N ALA A 14 -8.78 9.54 -2.41
CA ALA A 14 -9.14 8.50 -1.48
C ALA A 14 -7.98 7.52 -1.21
N ALA A 15 -6.77 8.01 -0.93
CA ALA A 15 -5.94 7.61 0.23
C ALA A 15 -4.43 7.88 0.06
N GLY A 16 -3.81 8.24 1.18
CA GLY A 16 -2.71 9.19 1.23
C GLY A 16 -1.31 8.60 1.13
N ASN A 17 -0.71 8.64 -0.05
CA ASN A 17 0.75 8.58 -0.17
C ASN A 17 1.35 9.81 0.53
N VAL A 18 2.05 9.63 1.65
CA VAL A 18 2.38 10.75 2.57
C VAL A 18 3.18 11.87 1.90
N GLN A 19 4.05 11.53 0.94
CA GLN A 19 4.88 12.48 0.20
C GLN A 19 4.14 13.27 -0.89
N GLY A 20 2.94 12.87 -1.31
CA GLY A 20 2.22 13.47 -2.45
C GLY A 20 1.57 14.80 -2.12
N THR A 21 1.70 15.81 -2.99
CA THR A 21 1.11 17.15 -2.77
C THR A 21 -0.41 17.16 -2.86
N THR A 22 -1.01 16.19 -3.55
CA THR A 22 -2.46 15.96 -3.60
C THR A 22 -2.98 15.06 -2.46
N GLN A 23 -2.08 14.59 -1.60
CA GLN A 23 -2.32 13.64 -0.51
C GLN A 23 -2.04 14.30 0.86
N ALA A 24 -1.29 13.66 1.76
CA ALA A 24 -0.95 14.25 3.06
C ALA A 24 0.04 15.43 2.92
N ASN A 25 0.84 15.43 1.84
CA ASN A 25 1.78 16.50 1.51
C ASN A 25 2.78 16.83 2.62
N LEU A 26 3.38 15.81 3.23
CA LEU A 26 4.40 15.99 4.28
C LEU A 26 5.74 15.47 3.80
N SER A 27 6.80 16.28 3.98
CA SER A 27 8.16 15.77 3.92
C SER A 27 8.43 14.80 5.08
N ALA A 28 9.44 13.94 4.94
CA ALA A 28 9.80 12.97 5.97
C ALA A 28 10.15 13.63 7.32
N ALA A 29 10.77 14.81 7.30
CA ALA A 29 11.11 15.57 8.50
C ALA A 29 9.85 16.15 9.18
N GLU A 30 8.87 16.62 8.42
CA GLU A 30 7.60 17.10 8.97
C GLU A 30 6.78 15.95 9.56
N ALA A 31 6.72 14.81 8.87
CA ALA A 31 6.06 13.61 9.39
C ALA A 31 6.71 13.13 10.70
N ALA A 32 8.04 13.10 10.77
CA ALA A 32 8.78 12.76 11.98
C ALA A 32 8.52 13.75 13.13
N ALA A 33 8.46 15.05 12.84
CA ALA A 33 8.19 16.07 13.86
C ALA A 33 6.78 15.97 14.46
N LEU A 34 5.81 15.46 13.70
CA LEU A 34 4.43 15.23 14.16
C LEU A 34 4.25 13.87 14.85
N TRP A 35 5.17 12.93 14.64
CA TRP A 35 5.06 11.54 15.11
C TRP A 35 4.84 11.38 16.62
N PRO A 36 5.47 12.18 17.52
CA PRO A 36 5.22 12.05 18.96
C PRO A 36 3.75 12.21 19.37
N GLN A 37 2.97 13.00 18.61
CA GLN A 37 1.53 13.15 18.86
C GLN A 37 0.76 11.87 18.51
N ILE A 38 1.21 11.16 17.48
CA ILE A 38 0.65 9.88 17.06
C ILE A 38 1.02 8.78 18.07
N GLU A 39 2.24 8.81 18.61
CA GLU A 39 2.67 7.94 19.69
C GLU A 39 1.86 8.12 20.97
N GLU A 40 1.61 9.37 21.38
CA GLU A 40 0.80 9.68 22.56
C GLU A 40 -0.61 9.08 22.43
N ILE A 41 -1.28 9.27 21.29
CA ILE A 41 -2.60 8.67 21.02
C ILE A 41 -2.53 7.15 21.09
N ALA A 42 -1.49 6.55 20.49
CA ALA A 42 -1.34 5.10 20.49
C ALA A 42 -1.07 4.55 21.90
N ASP A 43 -0.30 5.23 22.73
CA ASP A 43 -0.07 4.84 24.12
C ASP A 43 -1.33 4.93 24.97
N GLU A 44 -2.09 6.02 24.84
CA GLU A 44 -3.37 6.19 25.56
C GLU A 44 -4.39 5.11 25.20
N LYS A 45 -4.35 4.62 23.97
CA LYS A 45 -5.32 3.65 23.44
C LYS A 45 -4.80 2.21 23.39
N GLY A 46 -3.53 1.99 23.72
CA GLY A 46 -2.88 0.68 23.59
C GLY A 46 -2.86 0.17 22.15
N LEU A 47 -2.61 1.06 21.19
CA LEU A 47 -2.59 0.75 19.76
C LEU A 47 -1.16 0.53 19.25
N GLN A 48 -1.06 -0.28 18.21
CA GLN A 48 0.15 -0.40 17.41
C GLN A 48 0.17 0.66 16.31
N LEU A 49 1.37 1.09 15.92
CA LEU A 49 1.59 2.10 14.91
C LEU A 49 2.06 1.50 13.60
N VAL A 50 1.41 1.88 12.51
CA VAL A 50 1.87 1.59 11.16
C VAL A 50 2.52 2.87 10.62
N SER A 51 3.69 2.76 9.99
CA SER A 51 4.44 3.91 9.47
C SER A 51 3.58 4.80 8.56
N PRO A 52 4.03 6.02 8.23
CA PRO A 52 3.47 6.73 7.09
C PRO A 52 3.43 5.81 5.86
N ALA A 53 2.30 5.79 5.15
CA ALA A 53 2.12 4.97 3.97
C ALA A 53 2.77 5.62 2.75
N VAL A 54 3.65 4.89 2.09
CA VAL A 54 4.46 5.38 0.97
C VAL A 54 4.17 4.63 -0.32
N ASN A 55 4.39 5.27 -1.46
CA ASN A 55 4.45 4.65 -2.78
C ASN A 55 5.37 5.47 -3.71
N PHE A 56 5.77 4.92 -4.85
CA PHE A 56 6.39 5.71 -5.91
C PHE A 56 5.51 6.89 -6.31
N CYS A 57 6.16 8.01 -6.58
CA CYS A 57 5.52 9.24 -7.01
C CYS A 57 6.20 9.76 -8.29
N GLY A 58 5.43 9.99 -9.35
CA GLY A 58 5.92 10.47 -10.64
C GLY A 58 6.09 12.00 -10.75
N GLY A 59 5.65 12.76 -9.75
CA GLY A 59 5.79 14.22 -9.72
C GLY A 59 4.88 14.86 -8.66
N GLY A 60 5.17 16.12 -8.28
CA GLY A 60 4.34 16.81 -7.30
C GLY A 60 4.41 16.19 -5.90
N CYS A 61 5.62 15.85 -5.44
CA CYS A 61 5.83 15.24 -4.12
C CYS A 61 7.16 15.68 -3.53
N HIS A 62 7.29 15.50 -2.21
CA HIS A 62 8.53 15.79 -1.47
C HIS A 62 9.66 14.81 -1.78
N GLU A 63 9.32 13.58 -2.14
CA GLU A 63 10.26 12.52 -2.53
C GLU A 63 9.55 11.54 -3.47
N THR A 64 10.23 11.13 -4.54
CA THR A 64 9.70 10.21 -5.56
C THR A 64 9.93 8.74 -5.20
N ASP A 65 11.00 8.44 -4.47
CA ASP A 65 11.36 7.09 -4.04
C ASP A 65 10.80 6.81 -2.63
N PRO A 66 9.84 5.87 -2.47
CA PRO A 66 9.24 5.56 -1.17
C PRO A 66 10.27 5.07 -0.14
N PHE A 67 11.32 4.40 -0.59
CA PHE A 67 12.36 3.89 0.28
C PHE A 67 13.28 5.01 0.77
N ALA A 68 13.58 5.99 -0.09
CA ALA A 68 14.29 7.21 0.32
C ALA A 68 13.48 8.03 1.33
N TYR A 69 12.15 8.12 1.14
CA TYR A 69 11.26 8.79 2.10
C TYR A 69 11.28 8.10 3.46
N LEU A 70 11.11 6.78 3.50
CA LEU A 70 11.14 6.02 4.75
C LEU A 70 12.52 6.11 5.44
N ASP A 71 13.62 6.06 4.68
CA ASP A 71 14.97 6.23 5.25
C ASP A 71 15.13 7.60 5.92
N ALA A 72 14.68 8.66 5.24
CA ALA A 72 14.70 10.02 5.78
C ALA A 72 13.80 10.15 7.02
N PHE A 73 12.63 9.49 7.01
CA PHE A 73 11.70 9.52 8.14
C PHE A 73 12.30 8.84 9.37
N PHE A 74 12.85 7.64 9.22
CA PHE A 74 13.49 6.93 10.33
C PHE A 74 14.76 7.63 10.83
N ALA A 75 15.51 8.30 9.95
CA ALA A 75 16.65 9.13 10.35
C ALA A 75 16.23 10.39 11.11
N ALA A 76 15.08 10.99 10.77
CA ALA A 76 14.55 12.18 11.45
C ALA A 76 13.81 11.85 12.76
N CYS A 77 13.32 10.62 12.90
CA CYS A 77 12.53 10.13 14.04
C CYS A 77 13.33 9.12 14.87
N GLU A 78 14.54 9.49 15.31
CA GLU A 78 15.38 8.63 16.14
C GLU A 78 14.66 8.27 17.45
N GLY A 79 14.39 6.98 17.65
CA GLY A 79 13.73 6.46 18.86
C GLY A 79 12.20 6.37 18.77
N CYS A 80 11.59 6.82 17.68
CA CYS A 80 10.15 6.67 17.47
C CYS A 80 9.71 5.20 17.37
N ARG A 81 8.59 4.87 18.01
CA ARG A 81 7.87 3.62 17.87
C ARG A 81 7.13 3.60 16.53
N VAL A 82 7.42 2.57 15.76
CA VAL A 82 6.72 2.21 14.53
C VAL A 82 6.63 0.70 14.55
N ASP A 83 5.45 0.09 14.65
CA ASP A 83 5.33 -1.36 14.80
C ASP A 83 5.31 -2.08 13.44
N PHE A 84 4.81 -1.41 12.40
CA PHE A 84 4.66 -1.95 11.05
C PHE A 84 5.06 -0.94 9.96
N ILE A 85 5.40 -1.41 8.76
CA ILE A 85 5.60 -0.56 7.58
C ILE A 85 4.33 -0.53 6.74
N ALA A 86 3.80 0.65 6.44
CA ALA A 86 2.75 0.83 5.44
C ALA A 86 3.34 1.15 4.07
N ALA A 87 2.74 0.58 3.04
CA ALA A 87 3.01 0.93 1.65
C ALA A 87 1.78 0.75 0.78
N HIS A 88 1.73 1.43 -0.36
CA HIS A 88 0.72 1.24 -1.41
C HIS A 88 1.38 0.72 -2.68
N TRP A 89 0.63 -0.01 -3.50
CA TRP A 89 1.17 -0.60 -4.73
C TRP A 89 0.13 -0.68 -5.85
N TYR A 90 0.42 0.00 -6.96
CA TYR A 90 -0.50 0.08 -8.11
C TYR A 90 0.06 -0.51 -9.40
N ALA A 91 1.20 -1.22 -9.32
CA ALA A 91 1.75 -1.92 -10.46
C ALA A 91 1.07 -3.28 -10.70
N CYS A 92 1.06 -3.71 -11.95
CA CYS A 92 0.28 -4.87 -12.41
C CYS A 92 1.08 -6.18 -12.54
N ASP A 93 2.32 -6.23 -12.05
CA ASP A 93 3.24 -7.35 -12.25
C ASP A 93 3.64 -8.02 -10.92
N ARG A 94 3.58 -9.36 -10.88
CA ARG A 94 3.90 -10.14 -9.67
C ARG A 94 5.38 -10.05 -9.29
N PRO A 95 6.36 -10.29 -10.19
CA PRO A 95 7.78 -10.06 -9.90
C PRO A 95 8.08 -8.67 -9.35
N ALA A 96 7.43 -7.62 -9.88
CA ALA A 96 7.58 -6.26 -9.38
C ALA A 96 7.05 -6.11 -7.94
N LEU A 97 5.89 -6.69 -7.62
CA LEU A 97 5.37 -6.72 -6.24
C LEU A 97 6.29 -7.49 -5.29
N GLU A 98 6.81 -8.65 -5.72
CA GLU A 98 7.75 -9.46 -4.92
C GLU A 98 9.04 -8.69 -4.62
N TRP A 99 9.60 -7.99 -5.61
CA TRP A 99 10.74 -7.09 -5.40
C TRP A 99 10.41 -5.96 -4.43
N TYR A 100 9.26 -5.31 -4.59
CA TYR A 100 8.83 -4.19 -3.74
C TYR A 100 8.71 -4.60 -2.27
N LEU A 101 8.08 -5.75 -2.00
CA LEU A 101 8.03 -6.34 -0.66
C LEU A 101 9.44 -6.66 -0.15
N GLY A 102 10.32 -7.17 -1.00
CA GLY A 102 11.73 -7.43 -0.68
C GLY A 102 12.47 -6.19 -0.17
N GLU A 103 12.29 -5.04 -0.82
CA GLU A 103 12.89 -3.78 -0.39
C GLU A 103 12.32 -3.31 0.96
N LEU A 104 11.00 -3.40 1.17
CA LEU A 104 10.37 -3.01 2.44
C LEU A 104 10.86 -3.85 3.64
N LYS A 105 11.24 -5.12 3.42
CA LYS A 105 11.77 -5.99 4.49
C LYS A 105 13.07 -5.48 5.12
N ARG A 106 13.80 -4.58 4.46
CA ARG A 106 15.04 -3.99 5.01
C ARG A 106 14.80 -3.21 6.32
N TYR A 107 13.58 -2.74 6.54
CA TYR A 107 13.18 -2.04 7.77
C TYR A 107 12.93 -2.98 8.96
N ARG A 108 12.97 -4.32 8.76
CA ARG A 108 12.86 -5.35 9.80
C ARG A 108 11.61 -5.20 10.68
N ARG A 109 10.49 -4.84 10.05
CA ARG A 109 9.16 -4.73 10.66
C ARG A 109 8.15 -5.38 9.70
N PRO A 110 7.06 -5.99 10.20
CA PRO A 110 6.06 -6.58 9.32
C PRO A 110 5.34 -5.50 8.50
N ILE A 111 4.82 -5.88 7.34
CA ILE A 111 4.32 -5.00 6.30
C ILE A 111 2.80 -4.99 6.30
N TRP A 112 2.22 -3.81 6.17
CA TRP A 112 0.83 -3.59 5.80
C TRP A 112 0.81 -2.98 4.39
N LEU A 113 0.35 -3.76 3.40
CA LEU A 113 0.12 -3.24 2.06
C LEU A 113 -1.30 -2.65 2.01
N THR A 114 -1.44 -1.41 2.50
CA THR A 114 -2.73 -0.81 2.85
C THR A 114 -3.57 -0.43 1.64
N GLU A 115 -2.98 -0.41 0.46
CA GLU A 115 -3.67 -0.34 -0.83
C GLU A 115 -2.91 -1.17 -1.87
N LEU A 116 -3.64 -1.99 -2.62
CA LEU A 116 -3.13 -2.52 -3.88
C LEU A 116 -4.20 -2.72 -4.94
N SER A 117 -3.84 -2.50 -6.21
CA SER A 117 -4.58 -2.96 -7.39
C SER A 117 -3.69 -2.85 -8.64
N CYS A 118 -4.18 -3.27 -9.81
CA CYS A 118 -3.46 -2.99 -11.06
C CYS A 118 -3.95 -1.65 -11.62
N GLY A 119 -3.18 -0.59 -11.38
CA GLY A 119 -3.54 0.79 -11.71
C GLY A 119 -2.77 1.40 -12.88
N ASP A 120 -1.49 1.03 -13.05
CA ASP A 120 -0.56 1.63 -14.02
C ASP A 120 -0.36 0.82 -15.31
N GLY A 121 -0.97 -0.36 -15.41
CA GLY A 121 -0.84 -1.24 -16.57
C GLY A 121 -1.55 -0.69 -17.82
N GLU A 122 -1.01 -1.03 -19.00
CA GLU A 122 -1.67 -0.70 -20.27
C GLU A 122 -3.03 -1.43 -20.42
N ASP A 123 -3.07 -2.72 -20.05
CA ASP A 123 -4.30 -3.51 -20.01
C ASP A 123 -4.91 -3.50 -18.60
N ARG A 124 -6.03 -2.79 -18.46
CA ARG A 124 -6.85 -2.71 -17.23
C ARG A 124 -8.25 -3.30 -17.45
N SER A 125 -8.37 -4.27 -18.36
CA SER A 125 -9.60 -5.04 -18.57
C SER A 125 -10.00 -5.81 -17.30
N PRO A 126 -11.30 -6.21 -17.16
CA PRO A 126 -11.72 -7.08 -16.06
C PRO A 126 -10.89 -8.37 -15.96
N GLU A 127 -10.49 -8.94 -17.09
CA GLU A 127 -9.65 -10.12 -17.16
C GLU A 127 -8.24 -9.85 -16.63
N ALA A 128 -7.63 -8.71 -16.98
CA ALA A 128 -6.32 -8.31 -16.47
C ALA A 128 -6.34 -8.07 -14.96
N GLN A 129 -7.35 -7.37 -14.44
CA GLN A 129 -7.52 -7.16 -13.00
C GLN A 129 -7.65 -8.50 -12.25
N ALA A 130 -8.48 -9.41 -12.76
CA ALA A 130 -8.66 -10.72 -12.18
C ALA A 130 -7.40 -11.60 -12.30
N ALA A 131 -6.61 -11.46 -13.37
CA ALA A 131 -5.34 -12.17 -13.54
C ALA A 131 -4.31 -11.69 -12.50
N TYR A 132 -4.14 -10.37 -12.36
CA TYR A 132 -3.23 -9.81 -11.37
C TYR A 132 -3.63 -10.18 -9.93
N MET A 133 -4.92 -10.10 -9.59
CA MET A 133 -5.41 -10.51 -8.27
C MET A 133 -5.08 -11.98 -7.94
N ARG A 134 -5.17 -12.89 -8.92
CA ARG A 134 -4.81 -14.31 -8.74
C ARG A 134 -3.33 -14.54 -8.50
N GLU A 135 -2.47 -13.60 -8.88
CA GLU A 135 -1.03 -13.69 -8.65
C GLU A 135 -0.61 -12.96 -7.37
N ALA A 136 -1.16 -11.77 -7.13
CA ALA A 136 -0.80 -10.91 -6.00
C ALA A 136 -1.29 -11.47 -4.66
N VAL A 137 -2.55 -11.90 -4.56
CA VAL A 137 -3.12 -12.37 -3.28
C VAL A 137 -2.39 -13.60 -2.74
N PRO A 138 -2.13 -14.67 -3.52
CA PRO A 138 -1.36 -15.80 -3.02
C PRO A 138 0.07 -15.45 -2.62
N LEU A 139 0.72 -14.50 -3.32
CA LEU A 139 2.04 -14.01 -2.93
C LEU A 139 1.98 -13.38 -1.53
N LEU A 140 1.05 -12.45 -1.31
CA LEU A 140 0.86 -11.75 -0.03
C LEU A 140 0.51 -12.71 1.11
N GLU A 141 -0.37 -13.69 0.86
CA GLU A 141 -0.73 -14.72 1.85
C GLU A 141 0.43 -15.65 2.20
N SER A 142 1.32 -15.94 1.24
CA SER A 142 2.46 -16.82 1.45
C SER A 142 3.63 -16.15 2.19
N ASP A 143 3.75 -14.82 2.10
CA ASP A 143 4.88 -14.08 2.66
C ASP A 143 4.71 -13.83 4.17
N PRO A 144 5.55 -14.40 5.07
CA PRO A 144 5.42 -14.22 6.53
C PRO A 144 5.66 -12.79 7.01
N ASP A 145 6.31 -11.94 6.22
CA ASP A 145 6.56 -10.55 6.58
C ASP A 145 5.36 -9.65 6.25
N VAL A 146 4.43 -10.11 5.41
CA VAL A 146 3.18 -9.40 5.13
C VAL A 146 2.15 -9.75 6.20
N PHE A 147 1.83 -8.77 7.04
CA PHE A 147 0.86 -8.93 8.13
C PHE A 147 -0.57 -8.74 7.64
N ARG A 148 -0.82 -7.69 6.84
CA ARG A 148 -2.14 -7.37 6.26
C ARG A 148 -1.98 -6.72 4.89
N TYR A 149 -3.03 -6.84 4.08
CA TYR A 149 -3.15 -6.14 2.81
C TYR A 149 -4.61 -5.73 2.58
N ALA A 150 -4.85 -4.72 1.76
CA ALA A 150 -6.19 -4.27 1.41
C ALA A 150 -6.29 -3.90 -0.08
N TRP A 151 -7.17 -4.60 -0.79
CA TRP A 151 -7.43 -4.31 -2.20
C TRP A 151 -8.10 -2.96 -2.37
N PHE A 152 -7.61 -2.16 -3.32
CA PHE A 152 -8.20 -0.91 -3.73
C PHE A 152 -9.06 -1.12 -4.98
N SER A 153 -10.38 -0.98 -4.96
CA SER A 153 -11.21 -0.48 -3.86
C SER A 153 -12.57 -1.18 -3.81
N GLY A 154 -13.37 -0.81 -2.81
CA GLY A 154 -14.78 -1.18 -2.79
C GLY A 154 -15.50 -0.64 -4.03
N ARG A 155 -15.41 0.68 -4.26
CA ARG A 155 -15.89 1.39 -5.45
C ARG A 155 -15.02 2.61 -5.73
N THR A 156 -14.55 2.78 -6.96
CA THR A 156 -13.76 3.94 -7.41
C THR A 156 -13.98 4.22 -8.89
N GLU A 157 -13.86 5.49 -9.29
CA GLU A 157 -13.82 5.89 -10.69
C GLU A 157 -12.38 6.09 -11.19
N ALA A 158 -11.38 6.05 -10.30
CA ALA A 158 -9.99 6.38 -10.61
C ALA A 158 -9.28 5.28 -11.41
N ILE A 159 -9.61 4.01 -11.14
CA ILE A 159 -8.98 2.86 -11.79
C ILE A 159 -10.06 1.98 -12.44
N PRO A 160 -10.00 1.73 -13.75
CA PRO A 160 -10.97 0.88 -14.43
C PRO A 160 -11.00 -0.54 -13.87
N ASN A 161 -12.22 -1.04 -13.62
CA ASN A 161 -12.52 -2.46 -13.34
C ASN A 161 -11.93 -3.03 -12.04
N VAL A 162 -11.46 -2.21 -11.08
CA VAL A 162 -10.92 -2.68 -9.78
C VAL A 162 -11.97 -2.86 -8.69
N ASP A 163 -13.21 -2.44 -8.93
CA ASP A 163 -14.26 -2.41 -7.92
C ASP A 163 -14.64 -3.81 -7.43
N LEU A 164 -14.60 -4.01 -6.11
CA LEU A 164 -15.10 -5.25 -5.48
C LEU A 164 -16.63 -5.24 -5.32
N LEU A 165 -17.27 -4.06 -5.30
CA LEU A 165 -18.69 -3.93 -5.01
C LEU A 165 -19.46 -3.29 -6.18
N GLY A 166 -20.56 -3.94 -6.58
CA GLY A 166 -21.52 -3.43 -7.57
C GLY A 166 -22.60 -2.59 -6.90
N ALA A 167 -23.88 -2.95 -7.07
CA ALA A 167 -24.96 -2.32 -6.33
C ALA A 167 -24.84 -2.56 -4.80
N SER A 168 -25.72 -1.96 -4.01
CA SER A 168 -25.68 -2.10 -2.55
C SER A 168 -25.84 -3.57 -2.13
N GLY A 169 -24.86 -4.09 -1.40
CA GLY A 169 -24.82 -5.49 -0.95
C GLY A 169 -24.40 -6.51 -2.02
N GLU A 170 -23.97 -6.08 -3.21
CA GLU A 170 -23.60 -6.97 -4.31
C GLU A 170 -22.08 -6.93 -4.58
N LEU A 171 -21.47 -8.11 -4.70
CA LEU A 171 -20.10 -8.26 -5.17
C LEU A 171 -20.07 -8.16 -6.70
N THR A 172 -19.02 -7.55 -7.25
CA THR A 172 -18.67 -7.72 -8.67
C THR A 172 -18.07 -9.11 -8.90
N ALA A 173 -17.79 -9.46 -10.17
CA ALA A 173 -17.04 -10.68 -10.47
C ALA A 173 -15.63 -10.68 -9.84
N LEU A 174 -14.98 -9.52 -9.77
CA LEU A 174 -13.68 -9.35 -9.11
C LEU A 174 -13.81 -9.44 -7.58
N GLY A 175 -14.86 -8.85 -7.01
CA GLY A 175 -15.19 -8.99 -5.58
C GLY A 175 -15.43 -10.44 -5.18
N ALA A 176 -16.20 -11.18 -5.97
CA ALA A 176 -16.45 -12.60 -5.78
C ALA A 176 -15.15 -13.43 -5.88
N LEU A 177 -14.25 -13.06 -6.79
CA LEU A 177 -12.92 -13.67 -6.86
C LEU A 177 -12.13 -13.41 -5.57
N TYR A 178 -11.99 -12.14 -5.15
CA TYR A 178 -11.20 -11.76 -3.98
C TYR A 178 -11.57 -12.55 -2.72
N VAL A 179 -12.87 -12.65 -2.40
CA VAL A 179 -13.35 -13.37 -1.21
C VAL A 179 -13.24 -14.89 -1.33
N SER A 180 -13.04 -15.43 -2.54
CA SER A 180 -12.93 -16.87 -2.79
C SER A 180 -11.50 -17.39 -2.80
N LEU A 181 -10.51 -16.49 -2.85
CA LEU A 181 -9.12 -16.88 -2.92
C LEU A 181 -8.66 -17.53 -1.60
N PRO A 182 -7.75 -18.53 -1.66
CA PRO A 182 -7.20 -19.14 -0.46
C PRO A 182 -6.47 -18.10 0.38
N HIS A 183 -6.67 -18.15 1.69
CA HIS A 183 -5.90 -17.36 2.65
C HIS A 183 -5.07 -18.30 3.52
N ALA A 184 -3.93 -17.82 4.02
CA ALA A 184 -3.19 -18.53 5.03
C ALA A 184 -4.00 -18.57 6.33
N GLU A 185 -3.98 -19.69 7.06
CA GLU A 185 -4.56 -19.79 8.40
C GLU A 185 -3.66 -19.09 9.42
N ARG A 186 -3.42 -17.79 9.22
CA ARG A 186 -2.62 -16.93 10.11
C ARG A 186 -3.47 -16.12 11.08
N CYS A 187 -4.79 -16.27 11.01
CA CYS A 187 -5.71 -15.79 12.03
C CYS A 187 -5.63 -16.68 13.29
N GLY A 188 -4.47 -16.66 13.96
CA GLY A 188 -4.32 -17.07 15.36
C GLY A 188 -4.60 -15.89 16.29
N PRO A 189 -4.92 -16.15 17.58
CA PRO A 189 -5.47 -15.17 18.52
C PRO A 189 -4.62 -13.92 18.71
#